data_AF-A0A5M9ZFY9-F1
#
_entry.id   AF-A0A5M9ZFY9-F1
#
_cell.length_a   1.000
_cell.length_b   1.000
_cell.length_c   1.000
_cell.angle_alpha   90.00
_cell.angle_beta   90.00
_cell.angle_gamma   90.00
#
_symmetry.space_group_name_H-M   'P 1'
#
loop_
_entity.id
_entity.type
_entity.pdbx_description
1 polymer ?
#
loop_
_entity_poly.entity_id
_entity_poly.type
_entity_poly.pdbx_seq_one_letter_code
_entity_poly.pdbx_strand_id
1 'polypeptide(L)'
;MDEIRPRLRIWSDDPAVGDDDAVQGELFATPEDSEPKRGYRGTVASKVAGITYRQLDYWARKQIVEPSITPSHGSGSRRLYSFKDVVILAVSKRLLDAGVNLQNVTAAIGFLTQRSTRQLENITIMCDGQHVHECTTNEQMLDLLQSGKAVFAVSVGSLWHQIQQALEGEDYVDLQTHPAVRSTGRPIDDLTAARMRRKLEAQRLARHSAVA
;
A
#
# COMPACT_ATOMS: atom_id res chain seq x y z
N MET A 1 39.83 -14.48 68.28
CA MET A 1 39.80 -15.77 68.99
C MET A 1 38.44 -15.83 69.68
N ASP A 2 37.73 -16.94 69.46
CA ASP A 2 36.43 -17.35 70.01
C ASP A 2 35.13 -16.82 69.38
N GLU A 3 34.68 -17.64 68.42
CA GLU A 3 33.33 -18.22 68.22
C GLU A 3 32.16 -17.70 69.06
N ILE A 4 31.08 -17.30 68.38
CA ILE A 4 29.71 -17.57 68.81
C ILE A 4 28.85 -17.94 67.59
N ARG A 5 28.49 -19.23 67.47
CA ARG A 5 27.22 -19.68 66.87
C ARG A 5 26.27 -20.04 68.02
N PRO A 6 24.97 -19.70 67.93
CA PRO A 6 23.95 -20.76 67.75
C PRO A 6 22.80 -20.29 66.82
N ARG A 7 22.24 -21.09 65.88
CA ARG A 7 21.43 -22.33 65.95
C ARG A 7 19.91 -22.04 65.83
N LEU A 8 19.39 -22.43 64.66
CA LEU A 8 18.02 -22.84 64.25
C LEU A 8 16.74 -22.20 64.85
N ARG A 9 15.84 -21.80 63.94
CA ARG A 9 14.39 -22.13 64.01
C ARG A 9 13.83 -22.49 62.64
N ILE A 10 12.89 -23.43 62.67
CA ILE A 10 12.09 -24.00 61.57
C ILE A 10 10.66 -23.46 61.72
N TRP A 11 10.03 -23.05 60.61
CA TRP A 11 8.58 -23.07 60.23
C TRP A 11 8.45 -22.11 59.03
N SER A 12 7.61 -22.24 58.01
CA SER A 12 6.78 -23.27 57.36
C SER A 12 6.15 -22.57 56.14
N ASP A 13 5.70 -23.36 55.16
CA ASP A 13 4.74 -23.05 54.09
C ASP A 13 4.56 -21.61 53.59
N ASP A 14 4.89 -21.41 52.31
CA ASP A 14 4.16 -20.49 51.42
C ASP A 14 4.42 -20.86 49.94
N PRO A 15 3.55 -20.46 48.98
CA PRO A 15 2.67 -21.41 48.30
C PRO A 15 3.00 -21.60 46.81
N ALA A 16 2.31 -22.57 46.21
CA ALA A 16 2.26 -22.78 44.77
C ALA A 16 1.47 -21.68 44.02
N VAL A 17 1.77 -21.61 42.73
CA VAL A 17 0.96 -21.10 41.59
C VAL A 17 1.25 -19.67 41.14
N GLY A 18 1.54 -19.55 39.84
CA GLY A 18 1.48 -18.30 39.08
C GLY A 18 2.22 -18.38 37.75
N ASP A 19 1.84 -19.33 36.89
CA ASP A 19 2.19 -19.32 35.46
C ASP A 19 1.40 -18.17 34.81
N ASP A 20 2.00 -16.99 34.68
CA ASP A 20 1.40 -15.87 33.94
C ASP A 20 2.48 -14.87 33.49
N ASP A 21 2.90 -15.03 32.24
CA ASP A 21 3.25 -13.98 31.25
C ASP A 21 4.07 -14.58 30.09
N ALA A 22 3.68 -15.77 29.64
CA ALA A 22 3.88 -16.09 28.23
C ALA A 22 2.95 -15.19 27.43
N VAL A 23 3.44 -14.01 27.02
CA VAL A 23 2.83 -13.21 25.97
C VAL A 23 2.89 -14.04 24.69
N GLN A 24 1.88 -14.90 24.53
CA GLN A 24 1.64 -15.66 23.31
C GLN A 24 1.27 -14.64 22.24
N GLY A 25 2.29 -14.12 21.56
CA GLY A 25 2.12 -13.32 20.36
C GLY A 25 1.19 -14.07 19.42
N GLU A 26 0.17 -13.37 18.91
CA GLU A 26 -0.86 -13.96 18.08
C GLU A 26 -0.22 -14.72 16.91
N LEU A 27 -0.24 -16.06 16.99
CA LEU A 27 0.44 -16.96 16.07
C LEU A 27 -0.32 -17.15 14.75
N PHE A 28 -1.51 -16.55 14.63
CA PHE A 28 -2.34 -16.60 13.44
C PHE A 28 -2.79 -15.18 13.09
N ALA A 29 -2.11 -14.56 12.13
CA ALA A 29 -2.69 -13.44 11.41
C ALA A 29 -4.05 -13.91 10.85
N THR A 30 -5.12 -13.17 11.15
CA THR A 30 -6.41 -13.46 10.52
C THR A 30 -6.23 -13.38 9.00
N PRO A 31 -6.86 -14.28 8.20
CA PRO A 31 -6.73 -14.26 6.74
C PRO A 31 -7.26 -12.97 6.07
N GLU A 32 -7.74 -12.01 6.87
CA GLU A 32 -8.37 -10.76 6.46
C GLU A 32 -7.37 -9.61 6.22
N ASP A 33 -6.13 -9.74 6.71
CA ASP A 33 -4.96 -8.97 6.27
C ASP A 33 -4.28 -9.65 5.06
N SER A 34 -5.07 -10.29 4.19
CA SER A 34 -4.53 -10.96 3.01
C SER A 34 -3.70 -10.00 2.17
N GLU A 35 -2.47 -10.40 1.85
CA GLU A 35 -1.60 -9.65 0.97
C GLU A 35 -2.32 -9.26 -0.33
N PRO A 36 -2.05 -8.07 -0.88
CA PRO A 36 -2.67 -7.62 -2.11
C PRO A 36 -2.38 -8.63 -3.23
N LYS A 37 -3.45 -9.12 -3.88
CA LYS A 37 -3.34 -10.06 -5.01
C LYS A 37 -3.10 -9.37 -6.35
N ARG A 38 -3.43 -8.08 -6.43
CA ARG A 38 -3.33 -7.24 -7.64
C ARG A 38 -2.59 -5.96 -7.31
N GLY A 39 -1.69 -5.55 -8.21
CA GLY A 39 -1.01 -4.26 -8.17
C GLY A 39 -1.33 -3.40 -9.39
N TYR A 40 -1.64 -2.13 -9.16
CA TYR A 40 -2.01 -1.18 -10.20
C TYR A 40 -0.88 -0.21 -10.49
N ARG A 41 -0.60 0.02 -11.78
CA ARG A 41 0.39 1.00 -12.21
C ARG A 41 -0.11 2.41 -11.89
N GLY A 42 0.82 3.36 -11.71
CA GLY A 42 0.46 4.75 -11.42
C GLY A 42 -0.49 5.39 -12.45
N THR A 43 -0.45 4.97 -13.72
CA THR A 43 -1.41 5.43 -14.74
C THR A 43 -2.84 4.99 -14.45
N VAL A 44 -3.05 3.73 -14.07
CA VAL A 44 -4.36 3.19 -13.67
C VAL A 44 -4.80 3.79 -12.33
N ALA A 45 -3.91 3.80 -11.34
CA ALA A 45 -4.20 4.34 -10.01
C ALA A 45 -4.63 5.81 -10.06
N SER A 46 -3.90 6.65 -10.80
CA SER A 46 -4.26 8.08 -10.95
C SER A 46 -5.58 8.28 -11.68
N LYS A 47 -5.79 7.57 -12.80
CA LYS A 47 -7.05 7.59 -13.56
C LYS A 47 -8.25 7.23 -12.68
N VAL A 48 -8.17 6.11 -11.98
CA VAL A 48 -9.29 5.59 -11.18
C VAL A 48 -9.55 6.42 -9.92
N ALA A 49 -8.49 6.89 -9.24
CA ALA A 49 -8.63 7.79 -8.10
C ALA A 49 -9.11 9.21 -8.50
N GLY A 50 -9.15 9.53 -9.79
CA GLY A 50 -9.56 10.84 -10.30
C GLY A 50 -8.55 11.94 -10.01
N ILE A 51 -7.25 11.60 -9.94
CA ILE A 51 -6.15 12.57 -9.78
C ILE A 51 -5.28 12.59 -11.03
N THR A 52 -4.57 13.68 -11.25
CA THR A 52 -3.56 13.72 -12.31
C THR A 52 -2.36 12.83 -11.95
N TYR A 53 -1.67 12.30 -12.96
CA TYR A 53 -0.42 11.56 -12.74
C TYR A 53 0.63 12.41 -12.01
N ARG A 54 0.63 13.73 -12.24
CA ARG A 54 1.53 14.67 -11.56
C ARG A 54 1.22 14.80 -10.06
N GLN A 55 -0.06 14.83 -9.68
CA GLN A 55 -0.46 14.82 -8.27
C GLN A 55 -0.02 13.52 -7.60
N LEU A 56 -0.24 12.38 -8.24
CA LEU A 56 0.21 11.07 -7.73
C LEU A 56 1.72 11.05 -7.51
N ASP A 57 2.50 11.48 -8.51
CA ASP A 57 3.95 11.49 -8.43
C ASP A 57 4.48 12.49 -7.39
N TYR A 58 3.85 13.66 -7.26
CA TYR A 58 4.16 14.62 -6.20
C TYR A 58 3.89 14.03 -4.81
N TRP A 59 2.73 13.40 -4.59
CA TRP A 59 2.38 12.79 -3.31
C TRP A 59 3.30 11.64 -2.93
N ALA A 60 3.65 10.77 -3.88
CA ALA A 60 4.62 9.70 -3.66
C ALA A 60 6.01 10.26 -3.32
N ARG A 61 6.48 11.30 -4.02
CA ARG A 61 7.79 11.92 -3.73
C ARG A 61 7.83 12.67 -2.41
N LYS A 62 6.68 13.17 -1.94
CA LYS A 62 6.54 13.84 -0.64
C LYS A 62 6.10 12.91 0.49
N GLN A 63 6.01 11.61 0.23
CA GLN A 63 5.62 10.60 1.21
C GLN A 63 4.26 10.86 1.85
N ILE A 64 3.35 11.51 1.10
CA ILE A 64 1.98 11.79 1.56
C ILE A 64 1.13 10.54 1.37
N VAL A 65 1.21 9.93 0.19
CA VAL A 65 0.64 8.62 -0.11
C VAL A 65 1.66 7.84 -0.92
N GLU A 66 2.18 6.75 -0.35
CA GLU A 66 3.15 5.88 -0.99
C GLU A 66 2.50 4.60 -1.52
N PRO A 67 3.01 4.04 -2.64
CA PRO A 67 2.57 2.72 -3.09
C PRO A 67 2.97 1.64 -2.07
N SER A 68 2.00 0.85 -1.60
CA SER A 68 2.21 -0.17 -0.56
C SER A 68 2.80 -1.48 -1.07
N ILE A 69 2.66 -1.84 -2.35
CA ILE A 69 3.18 -3.11 -2.89
C ILE A 69 4.65 -2.98 -3.30
N THR A 70 4.96 -1.95 -4.09
CA THR A 70 6.33 -1.73 -4.57
C THR A 70 6.69 -0.26 -4.36
N PRO A 71 7.24 0.07 -3.19
CA PRO A 71 7.87 1.37 -2.96
C PRO A 71 9.08 1.53 -3.89
N SER A 72 9.42 2.78 -4.21
CA SER A 72 10.42 3.08 -5.23
C SER A 72 11.84 2.84 -4.71
N HIS A 73 12.42 1.67 -4.98
CA HIS A 73 13.82 1.38 -4.66
C HIS A 73 14.57 0.96 -5.94
N GLY A 74 15.27 1.90 -6.58
CA GLY A 74 16.19 1.63 -7.71
C GLY A 74 15.67 1.99 -9.11
N SER A 75 16.57 2.07 -10.09
CA SER A 75 16.32 2.65 -11.44
C SER A 75 15.50 1.77 -12.41
N GLY A 76 14.78 0.76 -11.90
CA GLY A 76 13.95 -0.13 -12.73
C GLY A 76 12.67 -0.62 -12.05
N SER A 77 12.49 -0.35 -10.76
CA SER A 77 11.30 -0.76 -10.02
C SER A 77 10.11 0.13 -10.39
N ARG A 78 9.03 -0.49 -10.84
CA ARG A 78 7.79 0.21 -11.22
C ARG A 78 6.90 0.27 -9.98
N ARG A 79 6.48 1.48 -9.58
CA ARG A 79 5.51 1.68 -8.49
C ARG A 79 4.24 0.88 -8.76
N LEU A 80 3.83 0.09 -7.78
CA LEU A 80 2.59 -0.67 -7.79
C LEU A 80 1.74 -0.28 -6.57
N TYR A 81 0.53 0.18 -6.85
CA TYR A 81 -0.45 0.61 -5.87
C TYR A 81 -1.42 -0.52 -5.59
N SER A 82 -1.71 -0.76 -4.31
CA SER A 82 -2.75 -1.71 -3.91
C SER A 82 -4.14 -1.12 -4.16
N PHE A 83 -5.18 -1.96 -4.11
CA PHE A 83 -6.55 -1.47 -4.14
C PHE A 83 -6.82 -0.45 -3.01
N LYS A 84 -6.33 -0.73 -1.80
CA LYS A 84 -6.42 0.17 -0.64
C LYS A 84 -5.75 1.52 -0.93
N ASP A 85 -4.59 1.53 -1.57
CA ASP A 85 -3.92 2.79 -1.93
C ASP A 85 -4.80 3.62 -2.87
N VAL A 86 -5.44 3.00 -3.86
CA VAL A 86 -6.31 3.71 -4.82
C VAL A 86 -7.54 4.30 -4.11
N VAL A 87 -8.12 3.60 -3.14
CA VAL A 87 -9.20 4.13 -2.28
C VAL A 87 -8.71 5.33 -1.46
N ILE A 88 -7.54 5.23 -0.81
CA ILE A 88 -6.96 6.33 -0.03
C ILE A 88 -6.71 7.55 -0.93
N LEU A 89 -6.13 7.36 -2.11
CA LEU A 89 -5.91 8.43 -3.10
C LEU A 89 -7.22 9.12 -3.49
N ALA A 90 -8.29 8.36 -3.72
CA ALA A 90 -9.60 8.88 -4.06
C ALA A 90 -10.22 9.68 -2.90
N VAL A 91 -10.11 9.20 -1.66
CA VAL A 91 -10.57 9.94 -0.46
C VAL A 91 -9.78 11.24 -0.31
N SER A 92 -8.45 11.20 -0.41
CA SER A 92 -7.61 12.40 -0.34
C SER A 92 -8.00 13.44 -1.39
N LYS A 93 -8.29 12.99 -2.61
CA LYS A 93 -8.80 13.85 -3.69
C LYS A 93 -10.13 14.49 -3.33
N ARG A 94 -11.11 13.74 -2.82
CA ARG A 94 -12.42 14.27 -2.42
C ARG A 94 -12.33 15.30 -1.30
N LEU A 95 -11.45 15.08 -0.33
CA LEU A 95 -11.19 16.03 0.75
C LEU A 95 -10.58 17.34 0.21
N LEU A 96 -9.56 17.24 -0.65
CA LEU A 96 -8.92 18.41 -1.26
C LEU A 96 -9.87 19.20 -2.15
N ASP A 97 -10.68 18.53 -2.97
CA ASP A 97 -11.69 19.17 -3.83
C ASP A 97 -12.73 19.95 -3.03
N ALA A 98 -13.03 19.49 -1.81
CA ALA A 98 -13.92 20.17 -0.88
C ALA A 98 -13.26 21.33 -0.11
N GLY A 99 -11.98 21.59 -0.36
CA GLY A 99 -11.23 22.66 0.30
C GLY A 99 -10.67 22.28 1.68
N VAL A 100 -10.68 21.00 2.05
CA VAL A 100 -10.02 20.54 3.27
C VAL A 100 -8.51 20.76 3.12
N ASN A 101 -7.89 21.36 4.14
CA ASN A 101 -6.46 21.66 4.11
C ASN A 101 -5.61 20.37 4.12
N LEU A 102 -4.35 20.49 3.68
CA LEU A 102 -3.46 19.33 3.54
C LEU A 102 -3.16 18.64 4.88
N GLN A 103 -3.11 19.36 6.00
CA GLN A 103 -2.87 18.77 7.32
C GLN A 103 -3.98 17.78 7.69
N ASN A 104 -5.24 18.19 7.51
CA ASN A 104 -6.41 17.36 7.74
C ASN A 104 -6.49 16.19 6.75
N VAL A 105 -6.12 16.40 5.49
CA VAL A 105 -6.01 15.30 4.53
C VAL A 105 -4.97 14.27 4.97
N THR A 106 -3.80 14.70 5.45
CA THR A 106 -2.78 13.79 5.99
C THR A 106 -3.26 13.05 7.24
N ALA A 107 -4.02 13.71 8.12
CA ALA A 107 -4.63 13.05 9.28
C ALA A 107 -5.63 11.96 8.84
N ALA A 108 -6.48 12.25 7.85
CA ALA A 108 -7.39 11.27 7.26
C ALA A 108 -6.63 10.06 6.67
N ILE A 109 -5.57 10.30 5.91
CA ILE A 109 -4.70 9.24 5.36
C ILE A 109 -4.15 8.38 6.50
N GLY A 110 -3.71 8.99 7.60
CA GLY A 110 -3.21 8.30 8.79
C GLY A 110 -4.23 7.32 9.37
N PHE A 111 -5.51 7.73 9.50
CA PHE A 111 -6.59 6.85 9.93
C PHE A 111 -6.78 5.67 8.97
N LEU A 112 -6.96 5.96 7.68
CA LEU A 112 -7.27 4.93 6.67
C LEU A 112 -6.12 3.92 6.47
N THR A 113 -4.87 4.36 6.64
CA THR A 113 -3.71 3.48 6.50
C THR A 113 -3.66 2.43 7.60
N GLN A 114 -4.18 2.72 8.80
CA GLN A 114 -4.24 1.78 9.93
C GLN A 114 -5.38 0.76 9.84
N ARG A 115 -6.29 0.90 8.85
CA ARG A 115 -7.46 0.05 8.70
C ARG A 115 -7.23 -1.06 7.68
N SER A 116 -7.79 -2.23 7.89
CA SER A 116 -7.80 -3.26 6.85
C SER A 116 -8.64 -2.82 5.66
N THR A 117 -8.41 -3.42 4.49
CA THR A 117 -9.14 -3.06 3.26
C THR A 117 -10.66 -3.20 3.41
N ARG A 118 -11.12 -4.20 4.16
CA ARG A 118 -12.55 -4.46 4.41
C ARG A 118 -13.16 -3.46 5.40
N GLN A 119 -12.39 -3.03 6.41
CA GLN A 119 -12.86 -2.02 7.36
C GLN A 119 -13.22 -0.69 6.68
N LEU A 120 -12.54 -0.35 5.58
CA LEU A 120 -12.83 0.85 4.79
C LEU A 120 -14.27 0.91 4.27
N GLU A 121 -14.94 -0.23 4.07
CA GLU A 121 -16.34 -0.30 3.63
C GLU A 121 -17.31 0.38 4.60
N ASN A 122 -16.95 0.46 5.88
CA ASN A 122 -17.84 0.97 6.94
C ASN A 122 -17.39 2.33 7.50
N ILE A 123 -16.42 2.98 6.86
CA ILE A 123 -15.85 4.25 7.34
C ILE A 123 -16.47 5.44 6.61
N THR A 124 -16.73 6.50 7.36
CA THR A 124 -16.96 7.85 6.85
C THR A 124 -15.94 8.78 7.49
N ILE A 125 -15.23 9.56 6.66
CA ILE A 125 -14.35 10.63 7.16
C ILE A 125 -15.15 11.91 7.25
N MET A 126 -15.20 12.52 8.44
CA MET A 126 -15.88 13.79 8.70
C MET A 126 -14.87 14.85 9.14
N CYS A 127 -15.01 16.07 8.64
CA CYS A 127 -14.11 17.19 8.90
C CYS A 127 -14.90 18.45 9.25
N ASP A 128 -14.66 19.02 10.43
CA ASP A 128 -15.31 20.25 10.92
C ASP A 128 -14.49 21.54 10.59
N GLY A 129 -13.49 21.40 9.73
CA GLY A 129 -12.54 22.45 9.34
C GLY A 129 -11.31 22.54 10.26
N GLN A 130 -11.40 22.08 11.51
CA GLN A 130 -10.28 22.05 12.45
C GLN A 130 -9.75 20.63 12.65
N HIS A 131 -10.65 19.67 12.84
CA HIS A 131 -10.33 18.28 13.12
C HIS A 131 -10.94 17.35 12.09
N VAL A 132 -10.32 16.18 11.97
CA VAL A 132 -10.81 15.07 11.15
C VAL A 132 -11.19 13.93 12.07
N HIS A 133 -12.35 13.34 11.80
CA HIS A 133 -12.92 12.24 12.53
C HIS A 133 -13.14 11.08 11.59
N GLU A 134 -12.71 9.89 12.01
CA GLU A 134 -13.16 8.64 11.44
C GLU A 134 -14.44 8.21 12.18
N CYS A 135 -15.54 8.04 11.43
CA CYS A 135 -16.80 7.59 11.99
C CYS A 135 -17.18 6.24 11.38
N THR A 136 -17.56 5.30 12.24
CA THR A 136 -18.05 3.96 11.84
C THR A 136 -19.48 3.69 12.32
N THR A 137 -20.04 4.57 13.15
CA THR A 137 -21.42 4.48 13.65
C THR A 137 -22.20 5.76 13.39
N ASN A 138 -23.52 5.64 13.31
CA ASN A 138 -24.42 6.78 13.10
C ASN A 138 -24.40 7.76 14.28
N GLU A 139 -24.19 7.27 15.51
CA GLU A 139 -24.12 8.09 16.72
C GLU A 139 -22.95 9.07 16.64
N GLN A 140 -21.75 8.59 16.30
CA GLN A 140 -20.57 9.44 16.10
C GLN A 140 -20.80 10.52 15.03
N MET A 141 -21.50 10.17 13.95
CA MET A 141 -21.84 11.12 12.90
C MET A 141 -22.84 12.17 13.39
N LEU A 142 -23.87 11.75 14.13
CA LEU A 142 -24.90 12.64 14.69
C LEU A 142 -24.31 13.61 15.72
N ASP A 143 -23.41 13.15 16.59
CA ASP A 143 -22.75 14.01 17.59
C ASP A 143 -22.00 15.18 16.92
N LEU A 144 -21.29 14.91 15.83
CA LEU A 144 -20.59 15.94 15.05
C LEU A 144 -21.58 16.91 14.40
N LEU A 145 -22.68 16.41 13.85
CA LEU A 145 -23.71 17.26 13.23
C LEU A 145 -24.46 18.12 14.24
N GLN A 146 -24.64 17.63 15.47
CA GLN A 146 -25.28 18.38 16.57
C GLN A 146 -24.36 19.43 17.21
N SER A 147 -23.06 19.42 16.90
CA SER A 147 -22.10 20.41 17.42
C SER A 147 -22.36 21.85 16.95
N GLY A 148 -23.25 22.04 15.96
CA GLY A 148 -23.54 23.34 15.34
C GLY A 148 -22.46 23.83 14.37
N LYS A 149 -21.39 23.05 14.16
CA LYS A 149 -20.35 23.33 13.18
C LYS A 149 -20.77 22.87 11.78
N ALA A 150 -20.27 23.57 10.76
CA ALA A 150 -20.34 23.04 9.40
C ALA A 150 -19.38 21.86 9.28
N VAL A 151 -19.85 20.74 8.74
CA VAL A 151 -19.06 19.51 8.59
C VAL A 151 -19.08 19.05 7.15
N PHE A 152 -17.91 18.70 6.62
CA PHE A 152 -17.76 18.00 5.36
C PHE A 152 -17.60 16.49 5.62
N ALA A 153 -18.30 15.65 4.86
CA ALA A 153 -18.25 14.20 5.03
C ALA A 153 -17.93 13.50 3.71
N VAL A 154 -17.05 12.49 3.78
CA VAL A 154 -16.72 11.58 2.68
C VAL A 154 -17.00 10.16 3.12
N SER A 155 -18.00 9.52 2.52
CA SER A 155 -18.25 8.09 2.69
C SER A 155 -17.13 7.30 2.00
N VAL A 156 -16.25 6.69 2.80
CA VAL A 156 -15.16 5.86 2.29
C VAL A 156 -15.72 4.57 1.71
N GLY A 157 -16.74 3.99 2.34
CA GLY A 157 -17.42 2.79 1.81
C GLY A 157 -18.02 2.99 0.42
N SER A 158 -18.63 4.15 0.17
CA SER A 158 -19.14 4.48 -1.17
C SER A 158 -18.01 4.54 -2.20
N LEU A 159 -16.89 5.18 -1.87
CA LEU A 159 -15.72 5.24 -2.74
C LEU A 159 -15.09 3.86 -2.93
N TRP A 160 -15.04 3.05 -1.89
CA TRP A 160 -14.52 1.68 -1.95
C TRP A 160 -15.24 0.87 -3.05
N HIS A 161 -16.57 0.87 -3.06
CA HIS A 161 -17.35 0.16 -4.09
C HIS A 161 -17.18 0.76 -5.48
N GLN A 162 -17.16 2.09 -5.59
CA GLN A 162 -16.93 2.78 -6.87
C GLN A 162 -15.56 2.44 -7.45
N ILE A 163 -14.52 2.44 -6.62
CA ILE A 163 -13.15 2.12 -7.03
C ILE A 163 -13.03 0.64 -7.37
N GLN A 164 -13.69 -0.25 -6.62
CA GLN A 164 -13.72 -1.68 -6.93
C GLN A 164 -14.28 -1.90 -8.33
N GLN A 165 -15.46 -1.35 -8.61
CA GLN A 165 -16.12 -1.45 -9.91
C GLN A 165 -15.26 -0.84 -11.02
N ALA A 166 -14.66 0.32 -10.79
CA ALA A 166 -13.81 0.99 -11.78
C ALA A 166 -12.55 0.19 -12.14
N LEU A 167 -12.02 -0.61 -11.22
CA LEU A 167 -10.81 -1.42 -11.44
C LEU A 167 -11.08 -2.77 -12.12
N GLU A 168 -12.32 -3.23 -12.20
CA GLU A 168 -12.65 -4.52 -12.82
C GLU A 168 -12.21 -4.61 -14.29
N GLY A 169 -12.26 -3.50 -15.01
CA GLY A 169 -11.88 -3.40 -16.42
C GLY A 169 -10.48 -2.84 -16.69
N GLU A 170 -9.67 -2.60 -15.66
CA GLU A 170 -8.35 -1.97 -15.81
C GLU A 170 -7.20 -2.98 -15.79
N ASP A 171 -6.09 -2.61 -16.43
CA ASP A 171 -4.87 -3.41 -16.41
C ASP A 171 -4.29 -3.50 -14.99
N TYR A 172 -3.90 -4.71 -14.59
CA TYR A 172 -3.24 -4.97 -13.31
C TYR A 172 -2.06 -5.91 -13.46
N VAL A 173 -1.17 -5.88 -12.47
CA VAL A 173 -0.12 -6.88 -12.26
C VAL A 173 -0.64 -7.90 -11.27
N ASP A 174 -0.71 -9.16 -11.69
CA ASP A 174 -1.00 -10.27 -10.80
C ASP A 174 0.20 -10.53 -9.89
N LEU A 175 -0.02 -10.52 -8.58
CA LEU A 175 1.02 -10.68 -7.56
C LEU A 175 1.11 -12.12 -7.04
N GLN A 176 0.10 -12.95 -7.30
CA GLN A 176 0.12 -14.37 -6.92
C GLN A 176 0.90 -15.21 -7.92
N THR A 177 0.95 -14.73 -9.17
CA THR A 177 1.83 -15.28 -10.18
C THR A 177 3.25 -14.82 -9.88
N HIS A 178 3.98 -15.60 -9.08
CA HIS A 178 5.44 -15.48 -9.03
C HIS A 178 5.93 -15.41 -10.48
N PRO A 179 6.66 -14.37 -10.90
CA PRO A 179 7.36 -14.44 -12.15
C PRO A 179 8.39 -15.55 -11.97
N ALA A 180 8.09 -16.75 -12.48
CA ALA A 180 9.14 -17.59 -13.00
C ALA A 180 10.01 -16.64 -13.83
N VAL A 181 11.24 -16.43 -13.38
CA VAL A 181 12.22 -15.51 -13.93
C VAL A 181 12.01 -15.32 -15.43
N ARG A 182 11.40 -14.21 -15.82
CA ARG A 182 11.35 -13.74 -17.20
C ARG A 182 11.77 -12.29 -17.22
N SER A 183 13.02 -12.05 -16.82
CA SER A 183 13.75 -10.87 -17.27
C SER A 183 14.62 -11.24 -18.46
N THR A 184 14.15 -10.77 -19.63
CA THR A 184 14.95 -10.14 -20.68
C THR A 184 16.01 -10.96 -21.42
N GLY A 185 15.56 -11.86 -22.30
CA GLY A 185 16.18 -12.04 -23.63
C GLY A 185 15.37 -11.23 -24.66
N ARG A 186 15.92 -10.13 -25.17
CA ARG A 186 15.25 -9.15 -26.06
C ARG A 186 14.87 -9.74 -27.43
N PRO A 187 13.73 -9.38 -28.02
CA PRO A 187 13.44 -9.54 -29.46
C PRO A 187 14.11 -8.44 -30.33
N ILE A 188 15.26 -7.91 -29.91
CA ILE A 188 16.04 -6.89 -30.65
C ILE A 188 17.29 -7.52 -31.31
N ASP A 189 17.78 -8.64 -30.78
CA ASP A 189 18.95 -9.32 -31.34
C ASP A 189 18.67 -9.96 -32.69
N ASP A 190 17.43 -10.38 -32.98
CA ASP A 190 17.12 -11.01 -34.27
C ASP A 190 17.19 -10.04 -35.45
N LEU A 191 16.71 -8.80 -35.30
CA LEU A 191 16.82 -7.79 -36.36
C LEU A 191 18.26 -7.30 -36.56
N THR A 192 19.05 -7.26 -35.49
CA THR A 192 20.45 -6.84 -35.53
C THR A 192 21.35 -7.95 -36.09
N ALA A 193 21.11 -9.21 -35.70
CA ALA A 193 21.77 -10.38 -36.25
C ALA A 193 21.42 -10.60 -37.72
N ALA A 194 20.15 -10.40 -38.12
CA ALA A 194 19.74 -10.48 -39.53
C ALA A 194 20.42 -9.41 -40.40
N ARG A 195 20.58 -8.18 -39.87
CA ARG A 195 21.32 -7.10 -40.56
C ARG A 195 22.81 -7.39 -40.68
N MET A 196 23.42 -7.96 -39.64
CA MET A 196 24.84 -8.36 -39.70
C MET A 196 25.07 -9.52 -40.67
N ARG A 197 24.18 -10.53 -40.70
CA ARG A 197 24.27 -11.66 -41.64
C ARG A 197 24.19 -11.21 -43.10
N ARG A 198 23.23 -10.33 -43.43
CA ARG A 198 23.13 -9.73 -44.79
C ARG A 198 24.38 -8.93 -45.17
N LYS A 199 24.96 -8.19 -44.23
CA LYS A 199 26.18 -7.40 -44.48
C LYS A 199 27.40 -8.30 -44.72
N LEU A 200 27.51 -9.42 -44.00
CA LEU A 200 28.62 -10.36 -44.13
C LEU A 200 28.55 -11.15 -45.45
N GLU A 201 27.35 -11.55 -45.89
CA GLU A 201 27.14 -12.19 -47.20
C GLU A 201 27.46 -11.25 -48.35
N ALA A 202 27.02 -9.99 -48.28
CA ALA A 202 27.35 -8.98 -49.28
C ALA A 202 28.86 -8.73 -49.38
N GLN A 203 29.58 -8.71 -48.25
CA GLN A 203 31.04 -8.58 -48.24
C GLN A 203 31.75 -9.83 -48.78
N ARG A 204 31.24 -11.03 -48.53
CA ARG A 204 31.81 -12.28 -49.08
C ARG A 204 31.63 -12.39 -50.61
N LEU A 205 30.50 -11.94 -51.14
CA LEU A 205 30.24 -11.88 -52.58
C LEU A 205 31.11 -10.82 -53.28
N ALA A 206 31.28 -9.65 -52.68
CA ALA A 206 32.18 -8.61 -53.18
C ALA A 206 33.65 -9.04 -53.19
N ARG A 207 34.06 -9.88 -52.22
CA ARG A 207 35.44 -10.37 -52.13
C ARG A 207 35.74 -11.53 -53.08
N HIS A 208 34.76 -12.38 -53.41
CA HIS A 208 34.93 -13.42 -54.43
C HIS A 208 34.91 -12.87 -55.87
N SER A 209 34.20 -11.76 -56.10
CA SER A 209 34.19 -11.07 -57.41
C SER A 209 35.42 -10.20 -57.68
N ALA A 210 36.27 -9.96 -56.68
CA ALA A 210 37.51 -9.19 -56.83
C ALA A 210 38.77 -10.06 -57.00
N VAL A 211 38.62 -11.40 -57.02
CA VAL A 211 39.73 -12.38 -57.14
C VAL A 211 39.57 -13.24 -58.42
N ALA A 212 38.57 -12.96 -59.24
CA ALA A 212 38.41 -13.48 -60.59
C ALA A 212 38.72 -12.36 -61.60
#